data_AF-A0AAN8RRL4-F1
#
_entry.id   AF-A0AAN8RRL4-F1
#
_cell.length_a   1.000
_cell.length_b   1.000
_cell.length_c   1.000
_cell.angle_alpha   90.00
_cell.angle_beta   90.00
_cell.angle_gamma   90.00
#
_symmetry.space_group_name_H-M   'P 1'
#
loop_
_entity.id
_entity.type
_entity.pdbx_description
1 polymer ?
#
loop_
_entity_poly.entity_id
_entity_poly.type
_entity_poly.pdbx_seq_one_letter_code
_entity_poly.pdbx_strand_id
1 'polypeptide(L)'
;MKVQTIALSSLALFMSTVFALPAPEPTETTGQPFSELLSSDSSSPMRWTGSIEGGPELDLTGTLQEVLPQILALNPDWEPPIEVAGLDLLPPTKELAKQIFAATRTITKIEKPSLVGRYFKNRPTCGAIDGTLAEGWVINTWGIPWLKAIGEAGVMCGAEANTCARCYCEYGSKIELCNVRTTKVDIRCDRLSGAAGEIVKDCGEWIAGDILIKGHWWDTTDYAAVVRRSNSGAC
;
A
#
# COMPACT_ATOMS: atom_id res chain seq x y z
N MET A 1 -96.55 20.52 31.64
CA MET A 1 -96.61 19.24 30.91
C MET A 1 -95.33 19.07 30.12
N LYS A 2 -94.69 17.90 30.23
CA LYS A 2 -93.47 17.53 29.48
C LYS A 2 -93.77 17.41 27.99
N VAL A 3 -92.86 17.89 27.15
CA VAL A 3 -92.56 17.28 25.84
C VAL A 3 -91.03 17.29 25.71
N GLN A 4 -90.46 16.12 25.48
CA GLN A 4 -89.04 15.86 25.26
C GLN A 4 -88.70 16.07 23.79
N THR A 5 -87.54 16.65 23.50
CA THR A 5 -86.89 16.51 22.19
C THR A 5 -85.43 16.13 22.43
N ILE A 6 -85.06 14.94 21.94
CA ILE A 6 -83.71 14.38 21.96
C ILE A 6 -82.99 14.91 20.72
N ALA A 7 -81.89 15.63 20.91
CA ALA A 7 -80.96 16.00 19.83
C ALA A 7 -79.76 15.04 19.87
N LEU A 8 -79.62 14.23 18.82
CA LEU A 8 -78.43 13.43 18.53
C LEU A 8 -77.29 14.36 18.10
N SER A 9 -76.20 14.38 18.86
CA SER A 9 -74.96 15.05 18.46
C SER A 9 -73.93 13.99 18.09
N SER A 10 -73.58 13.96 16.81
CA SER A 10 -72.61 13.04 16.21
C SER A 10 -71.19 13.37 16.65
N LEU A 11 -70.53 12.44 17.33
CA LEU A 11 -69.11 12.51 17.68
C LEU A 11 -68.29 11.92 16.52
N ALA A 12 -67.63 12.76 15.72
CA ALA A 12 -66.68 12.30 14.70
C ALA A 12 -65.29 12.13 15.35
N LEU A 13 -64.85 10.88 15.50
CA LEU A 13 -63.48 10.54 15.86
C LEU A 13 -62.60 10.58 14.61
N PHE A 14 -61.77 11.62 14.49
CA PHE A 14 -60.66 11.62 13.55
C PHE A 14 -59.50 10.80 14.15
N MET A 15 -59.27 9.60 13.64
CA MET A 15 -58.04 8.86 13.90
C MET A 15 -56.94 9.36 12.97
N SER A 16 -55.99 10.10 13.50
CA SER A 16 -54.74 10.42 12.81
C SER A 16 -53.80 9.22 12.90
N THR A 17 -53.65 8.47 11.81
CA THR A 17 -52.60 7.47 11.67
C THR A 17 -51.26 8.17 11.47
N VAL A 18 -50.40 8.14 12.48
CA VAL A 18 -48.98 8.52 12.36
C VAL A 18 -48.27 7.40 11.61
N PHE A 19 -47.95 7.61 10.33
CA PHE A 19 -47.01 6.75 9.62
C PHE A 19 -45.60 7.10 10.11
N ALA A 20 -45.06 6.27 11.00
CA ALA A 20 -43.64 6.27 11.28
C ALA A 20 -42.92 5.70 10.04
N LEU A 21 -42.25 6.57 9.28
CA LEU A 21 -41.27 6.13 8.29
C LEU A 21 -40.13 5.43 9.06
N PRO A 22 -39.74 4.20 8.71
CA PRO A 22 -38.55 3.60 9.28
C PRO A 22 -37.36 4.51 8.98
N ALA A 23 -36.60 4.85 10.01
CA ALA A 23 -35.33 5.54 9.84
C ALA A 23 -34.46 4.69 8.88
N PRO A 24 -33.74 5.30 7.92
CA PRO A 24 -32.76 4.55 7.15
C PRO A 24 -31.80 3.90 8.15
N GLU A 25 -31.73 2.57 8.13
CA GLU A 25 -30.71 1.85 8.88
C GLU A 25 -29.35 2.44 8.50
N PRO A 26 -28.46 2.70 9.46
CA PRO A 26 -27.10 3.10 9.12
C PRO A 26 -26.56 1.98 8.25
N THR A 27 -26.29 2.29 6.97
CA THR A 27 -25.54 1.42 6.10
C THR A 27 -24.19 1.24 6.79
N GLU A 28 -24.01 0.14 7.51
CA GLU A 28 -22.70 -0.36 7.86
C GLU A 28 -22.03 -0.65 6.52
N THR A 29 -21.23 0.31 6.05
CA THR A 29 -20.21 0.05 5.05
C THR A 29 -19.28 -0.97 5.70
N THR A 30 -19.61 -2.24 5.53
CA THR A 30 -18.80 -3.36 5.98
C THR A 30 -17.52 -3.26 5.17
N GLY A 31 -16.45 -2.72 5.79
CA GLY A 31 -15.12 -2.79 5.21
C GLY A 31 -14.83 -4.25 4.90
N GLN A 32 -14.29 -4.52 3.70
CA GLN A 32 -13.94 -5.90 3.34
C GLN A 32 -13.09 -6.50 4.47
N PRO A 33 -13.42 -7.71 4.96
CA PRO A 33 -12.64 -8.32 6.02
C PRO A 33 -11.18 -8.41 5.57
N PHE A 34 -10.25 -8.02 6.45
CA PHE A 34 -8.79 -8.02 6.24
C PHE A 34 -8.26 -9.21 5.43
N SER A 35 -8.80 -10.40 5.69
CA SER A 35 -8.38 -11.63 5.02
C SER A 35 -8.63 -11.54 3.52
N GLU A 36 -9.73 -10.90 3.10
CA GLU A 36 -10.07 -10.71 1.68
C GLU A 36 -9.11 -9.74 0.98
N LEU A 37 -8.68 -8.67 1.65
CA LEU A 37 -7.80 -7.69 1.02
C LEU A 37 -6.39 -8.27 0.80
N LEU A 38 -5.84 -8.95 1.80
CA LEU A 38 -4.55 -9.64 1.66
C LEU A 38 -4.65 -10.97 0.90
N SER A 39 -5.85 -11.55 0.80
CA SER A 39 -6.09 -12.74 -0.05
C SER A 39 -6.39 -12.39 -1.50
N SER A 40 -6.56 -11.10 -1.82
CA SER A 40 -6.72 -10.67 -3.19
C SER A 40 -5.34 -10.44 -3.81
N ASP A 41 -5.08 -11.02 -4.99
CA ASP A 41 -3.92 -10.68 -5.83
C ASP A 41 -4.18 -9.43 -6.70
N SER A 42 -5.38 -8.83 -6.60
CA SER A 42 -5.71 -7.57 -7.27
C SER A 42 -5.25 -6.39 -6.43
N SER A 43 -4.29 -5.63 -6.95
CA SER A 43 -3.91 -4.32 -6.43
C SER A 43 -4.10 -3.23 -7.47
N SER A 44 -4.59 -2.09 -7.00
CA SER A 44 -4.73 -0.85 -7.77
C SER A 44 -3.36 -0.21 -8.00
N PRO A 45 -3.19 0.65 -9.01
CA PRO A 45 -1.98 1.45 -9.15
C PRO A 45 -1.72 2.32 -7.91
N MET A 46 -0.45 2.55 -7.57
CA MET A 46 -0.05 3.44 -6.48
C MET A 46 -0.23 4.90 -6.87
N ARG A 47 -0.63 5.73 -5.92
CA ARG A 47 -0.60 7.19 -6.06
C ARG A 47 0.71 7.75 -5.51
N TRP A 48 1.32 8.66 -6.25
CA TRP A 48 2.62 9.25 -5.92
C TRP A 48 2.48 10.77 -5.83
N THR A 49 2.73 11.33 -4.64
CA THR A 49 2.58 12.78 -4.39
C THR A 49 3.76 13.41 -3.68
N GLY A 50 3.72 14.72 -3.47
CA GLY A 50 4.78 15.50 -2.83
C GLY A 50 5.73 16.09 -3.86
N SER A 51 6.97 16.33 -3.48
CA SER A 51 7.99 16.89 -4.39
C SER A 51 9.36 16.32 -4.06
N ILE A 52 10.21 16.25 -5.08
CA ILE A 52 11.62 15.89 -4.93
C ILE A 52 12.38 17.16 -4.51
N GLU A 53 12.87 17.20 -3.28
CA GLU A 53 13.70 18.28 -2.73
C GLU A 53 13.09 19.68 -2.87
N GLY A 54 11.75 19.77 -2.84
CA GLY A 54 11.01 21.04 -3.01
C GLY A 54 10.84 21.48 -4.46
N GLY A 55 11.11 20.60 -5.43
CA GLY A 55 10.83 20.78 -6.85
C GLY A 55 9.33 20.75 -7.19
N PRO A 56 8.97 20.47 -8.46
CA PRO A 56 7.58 20.42 -8.90
C PRO A 56 6.74 19.41 -8.10
N GLU A 57 5.49 19.77 -7.82
CA GLU A 57 4.54 18.89 -7.14
C GLU A 57 4.17 17.72 -8.06
N LEU A 58 4.21 16.51 -7.49
CA LEU A 58 3.84 15.26 -8.13
C LEU A 58 2.37 14.93 -7.80
N ASP A 59 1.63 14.45 -8.80
CA ASP A 59 0.37 13.72 -8.62
C ASP A 59 0.25 12.68 -9.73
N LEU A 60 1.01 11.59 -9.57
CA LEU A 60 1.12 10.53 -10.55
C LEU A 60 0.42 9.27 -10.04
N THR A 61 -0.01 8.41 -10.96
CA THR A 61 -0.60 7.11 -10.63
C THR A 61 0.03 6.03 -11.50
N GLY A 62 0.46 4.93 -10.89
CA GLY A 62 1.16 3.85 -11.59
C GLY A 62 2.03 3.02 -10.66
N THR A 63 2.76 2.07 -11.21
CA THR A 63 3.89 1.40 -10.58
C THR A 63 5.13 2.28 -10.63
N LEU A 64 6.12 1.97 -9.79
CA LEU A 64 7.41 2.67 -9.77
C LEU A 64 8.05 2.70 -11.16
N GLN A 65 7.99 1.61 -11.92
CA GLN A 65 8.53 1.55 -13.27
C GLN A 65 7.85 2.50 -14.25
N GLU A 66 6.54 2.71 -14.10
CA GLU A 66 5.78 3.63 -14.94
C GLU A 66 5.99 5.08 -14.55
N VAL A 67 6.09 5.39 -13.25
CA VAL A 67 6.15 6.77 -12.76
C VAL A 67 7.57 7.31 -12.63
N LEU A 68 8.57 6.46 -12.37
CA LEU A 68 9.94 6.92 -12.17
C LEU A 68 10.50 7.71 -13.36
N PRO A 69 10.31 7.29 -14.63
CA PRO A 69 10.73 8.09 -15.78
C PRO A 69 10.05 9.47 -15.81
N GLN A 70 8.80 9.56 -15.36
CA GLN A 70 8.05 10.82 -15.30
C GLN A 70 8.57 11.73 -14.17
N ILE A 71 8.87 11.15 -13.00
CA ILE A 71 9.48 11.88 -11.86
C ILE A 71 10.83 12.46 -12.27
N LEU A 72 11.70 11.67 -12.92
CA LEU A 72 13.01 12.11 -13.37
C LEU A 72 12.90 13.19 -14.47
N ALA A 73 11.94 13.06 -15.39
CA ALA A 73 11.69 14.08 -16.42
C ALA A 73 11.22 15.42 -15.82
N LEU A 74 10.48 15.39 -14.71
CA LEU A 74 10.05 16.59 -13.99
C LEU A 74 11.16 17.21 -13.12
N ASN A 75 12.18 16.44 -12.75
CA ASN A 75 13.27 16.86 -11.86
C ASN A 75 14.63 16.62 -12.52
N PRO A 76 14.94 17.29 -13.64
CA PRO A 76 16.17 17.03 -14.41
C PRO A 76 17.46 17.37 -13.65
N ASP A 77 17.38 18.26 -12.66
CA ASP A 77 18.51 18.69 -11.84
C ASP A 77 18.72 17.81 -10.58
N TRP A 78 17.78 16.90 -10.30
CA TRP A 78 17.91 16.00 -9.16
C TRP A 78 18.83 14.82 -9.51
N GLU A 79 19.93 14.71 -8.78
CA GLU A 79 20.85 13.59 -8.87
C GLU A 79 20.45 12.51 -7.85
N PRO A 80 19.99 11.33 -8.29
CA PRO A 80 19.61 10.28 -7.36
C PRO A 80 20.87 9.71 -6.66
N PRO A 81 20.74 9.18 -5.42
CA PRO A 81 21.86 8.62 -4.67
C PRO A 81 22.65 7.57 -5.46
N ILE A 82 23.96 7.44 -5.21
CA ILE A 82 24.84 6.53 -5.97
C ILE A 82 24.39 5.07 -5.93
N GLU A 83 23.67 4.66 -4.89
CA GLU A 83 23.11 3.32 -4.74
C GLU A 83 22.05 3.00 -5.79
N VAL A 84 21.45 4.02 -6.40
CA VAL A 84 20.48 3.90 -7.49
C VAL A 84 20.97 4.54 -8.79
N ALA A 85 22.00 5.40 -8.75
CA ALA A 85 22.64 5.96 -9.93
C ALA A 85 23.38 4.84 -10.70
N GLY A 86 22.79 4.38 -11.81
CA GLY A 86 23.29 3.24 -12.60
C GLY A 86 22.38 2.00 -12.55
N LEU A 87 21.32 2.05 -11.76
CA LEU A 87 20.14 1.21 -11.96
C LEU A 87 19.36 1.79 -13.14
N ASP A 88 19.78 1.49 -14.37
CA ASP A 88 19.05 1.88 -15.59
C ASP A 88 17.59 1.42 -15.49
N LEU A 89 16.64 2.23 -15.99
CA LEU A 89 15.18 1.94 -16.03
C LEU A 89 14.80 0.69 -16.85
N LEU A 90 15.79 -0.12 -17.25
CA LEU A 90 15.63 -1.39 -17.93
C LEU A 90 15.62 -2.52 -16.90
N PRO A 91 14.70 -3.51 -17.02
CA PRO A 91 14.73 -4.69 -16.17
C PRO A 91 16.09 -5.38 -16.39
N PRO A 92 16.91 -5.57 -15.35
CA PRO A 92 18.23 -6.13 -15.56
C PRO A 92 18.14 -7.64 -15.80
N THR A 93 19.22 -8.19 -16.32
CA THR A 93 19.42 -9.64 -16.30
C THR A 93 19.76 -10.11 -14.89
N LYS A 94 19.48 -11.38 -14.57
CA LYS A 94 19.83 -12.00 -13.28
C LYS A 94 21.33 -11.89 -12.98
N GLU A 95 22.16 -11.85 -14.02
CA GLU A 95 23.61 -11.70 -13.94
C GLU A 95 24.04 -10.32 -13.44
N LEU A 96 23.40 -9.24 -13.90
CA LEU A 96 23.69 -7.88 -13.42
C LEU A 96 23.25 -7.71 -11.97
N ALA A 97 22.10 -8.27 -11.60
CA ALA A 97 21.63 -8.25 -10.20
C ALA A 97 22.60 -8.96 -9.24
N LYS A 98 23.19 -10.09 -9.66
CA LYS A 98 24.22 -10.79 -8.89
C LYS A 98 25.47 -9.92 -8.66
N GLN A 99 25.90 -9.17 -9.68
CA GLN A 99 27.07 -8.28 -9.58
C GLN A 99 26.80 -7.10 -8.64
N ILE A 100 25.63 -6.47 -8.75
CA ILE A 100 25.23 -5.36 -7.88
C ILE A 100 25.08 -5.85 -6.44
N PHE A 101 24.40 -6.97 -6.19
CA PHE A 101 24.22 -7.53 -4.85
C PHE A 101 25.57 -7.85 -4.16
N ALA A 102 26.54 -8.37 -4.92
CA ALA A 102 27.90 -8.58 -4.41
C ALA A 102 28.61 -7.26 -4.05
N ALA A 103 28.41 -6.20 -4.84
CA ALA A 103 28.98 -4.88 -4.58
C ALA A 103 28.32 -4.17 -3.38
N THR A 104 26.99 -4.22 -3.26
CA THR A 104 26.21 -3.58 -2.18
C THR A 104 26.53 -4.17 -0.78
N ARG A 105 26.96 -5.43 -0.70
CA ARG A 105 27.43 -6.07 0.54
C ARG A 105 28.65 -5.38 1.16
N THR A 106 29.37 -4.57 0.39
CA THR A 106 30.60 -3.90 0.84
C THR A 106 30.34 -2.54 1.49
N ILE A 107 29.14 -1.96 1.33
CA ILE A 107 28.82 -0.58 1.77
C ILE A 107 27.97 -0.54 3.05
N THR A 108 27.26 -1.60 3.41
CA THR A 108 26.34 -1.62 4.56
C THR A 108 27.03 -2.00 5.87
N LYS A 109 27.83 -1.07 6.41
CA LYS A 109 28.21 -1.04 7.83
C LYS A 109 28.02 0.34 8.45
N ILE A 110 26.93 1.01 8.09
CA ILE A 110 26.39 2.14 8.84
C ILE A 110 24.97 1.75 9.26
N GLU A 111 24.89 0.95 10.32
CA GLU A 111 23.62 0.65 11.00
C GLU A 111 23.11 1.92 11.67
N LYS A 112 22.39 2.77 10.93
CA LYS A 112 21.33 3.55 11.55
C LYS A 112 20.16 2.58 11.75
N PRO A 113 19.68 2.37 12.98
CA PRO A 113 18.47 1.58 13.21
C PRO A 113 17.35 2.11 12.31
N SER A 114 16.63 1.20 11.65
CA SER A 114 15.52 1.61 10.79
C SER A 114 14.52 2.39 11.64
N LEU A 115 14.27 3.65 11.28
CA LEU A 115 13.25 4.49 11.95
C LEU A 115 11.83 3.94 11.75
N VAL A 116 11.71 2.91 10.90
CA VAL A 116 10.51 2.17 10.50
C VAL A 116 9.83 1.53 11.70
N GLY A 117 10.59 1.01 12.67
CA GLY A 117 10.04 0.37 13.88
C GLY A 117 9.21 1.30 14.78
N ARG A 118 9.19 2.61 14.51
CA ARG A 118 8.28 3.57 15.18
C ARG A 118 6.87 3.55 14.61
N TYR A 119 6.72 3.13 13.35
CA TYR A 119 5.45 3.08 12.63
C TYR A 119 4.94 1.64 12.58
N PHE A 120 5.81 0.71 12.18
CA PHE A 120 5.48 -0.71 12.11
C PHE A 120 5.79 -1.39 13.43
N LYS A 121 4.75 -1.94 14.07
CA LYS A 121 4.88 -2.64 15.37
C LYS A 121 4.99 -4.14 15.14
N ASN A 122 5.56 -4.82 16.14
CA ASN A 122 5.86 -6.26 16.08
C ASN A 122 6.84 -6.60 14.95
N ARG A 123 7.10 -7.88 14.72
CA ARG A 123 7.90 -8.33 13.59
C ARG A 123 7.03 -8.52 12.34
N PRO A 124 7.62 -8.46 11.13
CA PRO A 124 6.99 -8.97 9.91
C PRO A 124 6.36 -10.34 10.11
N THR A 125 5.20 -10.56 9.50
CA THR A 125 4.52 -11.86 9.45
C THR A 125 4.82 -12.51 8.11
N CYS A 126 5.42 -13.69 8.16
CA CYS A 126 5.90 -14.40 6.98
C CYS A 126 4.85 -15.40 6.47
N GLY A 127 4.71 -15.52 5.16
CA GLY A 127 3.90 -16.56 4.51
C GLY A 127 2.37 -16.41 4.58
N ALA A 128 1.83 -15.68 5.55
CA ALA A 128 0.39 -15.58 5.86
C ALA A 128 -0.40 -14.60 4.96
N ILE A 129 -0.15 -14.63 3.65
CA ILE A 129 -0.81 -13.83 2.62
C ILE A 129 -0.97 -14.64 1.33
N ASP A 130 -1.95 -14.28 0.50
CA ASP A 130 -2.08 -14.87 -0.84
C ASP A 130 -0.93 -14.43 -1.75
N GLY A 131 -0.67 -15.21 -2.78
CA GLY A 131 0.49 -15.08 -3.65
C GLY A 131 1.58 -16.12 -3.36
N THR A 132 2.59 -16.10 -4.23
CA THR A 132 3.76 -16.97 -4.15
C THR A 132 4.99 -16.20 -3.68
N LEU A 133 6.14 -16.85 -3.63
CA LEU A 133 7.39 -16.22 -3.20
C LEU A 133 7.91 -15.25 -4.26
N ALA A 134 8.15 -14.00 -3.85
CA ALA A 134 8.84 -12.97 -4.63
C ALA A 134 10.32 -13.31 -4.80
N GLU A 135 10.86 -13.00 -5.97
CA GLU A 135 12.29 -13.06 -6.25
C GLU A 135 12.97 -11.90 -5.51
N GLY A 136 13.90 -12.21 -4.61
CA GLY A 136 14.49 -11.22 -3.72
C GLY A 136 15.46 -10.31 -4.42
N TRP A 137 16.11 -10.79 -5.48
CA TRP A 137 17.03 -9.95 -6.25
C TRP A 137 16.31 -8.75 -6.90
N VAL A 138 15.06 -8.90 -7.40
CA VAL A 138 14.33 -7.76 -7.98
C VAL A 138 13.90 -6.75 -6.91
N ILE A 139 13.43 -7.26 -5.76
CA ILE A 139 12.98 -6.44 -4.64
C ILE A 139 14.16 -5.67 -4.02
N ASN A 140 15.28 -6.35 -3.75
CA ASN A 140 16.46 -5.78 -3.10
C ASN A 140 17.28 -4.87 -3.99
N THR A 141 17.37 -5.17 -5.29
CA THR A 141 18.22 -4.41 -6.20
C THR A 141 17.49 -3.20 -6.78
N TRP A 142 16.16 -3.22 -6.91
CA TRP A 142 15.41 -2.17 -7.62
C TRP A 142 14.33 -1.53 -6.77
N GLY A 143 13.37 -2.34 -6.32
CA GLY A 143 12.20 -1.84 -5.60
C GLY A 143 12.60 -1.06 -4.34
N ILE A 144 13.31 -1.70 -3.41
CA ILE A 144 13.69 -1.07 -2.14
C ILE A 144 14.60 0.16 -2.34
N PRO A 145 15.69 0.10 -3.12
CA PRO A 145 16.60 1.25 -3.28
C PRO A 145 15.92 2.48 -3.87
N TRP A 146 15.15 2.33 -4.96
CA TRP A 146 14.48 3.48 -5.59
C TRP A 146 13.40 4.09 -4.71
N LEU A 147 12.60 3.26 -4.02
CA LEU A 147 11.59 3.76 -3.07
C LEU A 147 12.21 4.53 -1.91
N LYS A 148 13.37 4.08 -1.44
CA LYS A 148 14.14 4.80 -0.42
C LYS A 148 14.59 6.15 -0.96
N ALA A 149 15.25 6.19 -2.12
CA ALA A 149 15.79 7.40 -2.72
C ALA A 149 14.72 8.48 -2.90
N ILE A 150 13.62 8.17 -3.59
CA ILE A 150 12.55 9.15 -3.84
C ILE A 150 11.80 9.54 -2.56
N GLY A 151 11.64 8.61 -1.62
CA GLY A 151 11.00 8.91 -0.34
C GLY A 151 11.84 9.79 0.57
N GLU A 152 13.17 9.61 0.57
CA GLU A 152 14.11 10.48 1.26
C GLU A 152 14.11 11.90 0.67
N ALA A 153 13.97 11.99 -0.66
CA ALA A 153 13.85 13.26 -1.39
C ALA A 153 12.49 13.97 -1.19
N GLY A 154 11.45 13.27 -0.74
CA GLY A 154 10.17 13.89 -0.35
C GLY A 154 8.91 13.29 -0.95
N VAL A 155 9.02 12.23 -1.75
CA VAL A 155 7.87 11.57 -2.39
C VAL A 155 7.07 10.72 -1.40
N MET A 156 5.75 10.81 -1.53
CA MET A 156 4.75 10.08 -0.77
C MET A 156 4.15 8.98 -1.64
N CYS A 157 3.94 7.81 -1.02
CA CYS A 157 3.30 6.62 -1.55
C CYS A 157 1.91 6.50 -0.93
N GLY A 158 0.89 6.49 -1.78
CA GLY A 158 -0.52 6.57 -1.39
C GLY A 158 -1.35 5.35 -1.81
N ALA A 159 -2.23 4.92 -0.91
CA ALA A 159 -3.22 3.89 -1.16
C ALA A 159 -4.62 4.37 -0.77
N GLU A 160 -5.60 4.13 -1.65
CA GLU A 160 -7.01 4.42 -1.38
C GLU A 160 -7.57 3.56 -0.24
N ALA A 161 -8.74 3.96 0.28
CA ALA A 161 -9.43 3.20 1.32
C ALA A 161 -9.70 1.75 0.88
N ASN A 162 -9.57 0.81 1.81
CA ASN A 162 -9.85 -0.63 1.61
C ASN A 162 -9.18 -1.24 0.36
N THR A 163 -7.97 -0.80 0.03
CA THR A 163 -7.30 -1.18 -1.23
C THR A 163 -5.82 -1.48 -0.99
N CYS A 164 -5.28 -2.46 -1.72
CA CYS A 164 -3.84 -2.60 -1.89
C CYS A 164 -3.40 -1.80 -3.12
N ALA A 165 -2.44 -0.91 -2.92
CA ALA A 165 -1.78 -0.14 -3.97
C ALA A 165 -0.45 -0.78 -4.35
N ARG A 166 -0.25 -1.03 -5.64
CA ARG A 166 0.94 -1.67 -6.18
C ARG A 166 2.05 -0.66 -6.38
N CYS A 167 3.06 -0.74 -5.54
CA CYS A 167 4.20 0.17 -5.55
C CYS A 167 5.19 -0.17 -6.65
N TYR A 168 5.57 -1.44 -6.71
CA TYR A 168 6.60 -1.98 -7.57
C TYR A 168 6.12 -3.33 -8.04
N CYS A 169 6.39 -3.69 -9.29
CA CYS A 169 6.12 -5.03 -9.78
C CYS A 169 7.03 -5.42 -10.93
N GLU A 170 7.89 -6.41 -10.73
CA GLU A 170 8.80 -6.91 -11.77
C GLU A 170 8.90 -8.43 -11.71
N TYR A 171 8.83 -9.11 -12.86
CA TYR A 171 8.68 -10.57 -12.94
C TYR A 171 7.56 -11.11 -12.02
N GLY A 172 6.50 -10.33 -11.82
CA GLY A 172 5.40 -10.65 -10.90
C GLY A 172 5.71 -10.47 -9.41
N SER A 173 6.94 -10.12 -9.03
CA SER A 173 7.34 -9.82 -7.65
C SER A 173 6.98 -8.39 -7.29
N LYS A 174 6.18 -8.22 -6.24
CA LYS A 174 5.51 -6.96 -5.89
C LYS A 174 5.95 -6.42 -4.53
N ILE A 175 6.02 -5.10 -4.44
CA ILE A 175 5.91 -4.35 -3.17
C ILE A 175 4.57 -3.62 -3.21
N GLU A 176 3.78 -3.74 -2.15
CA GLU A 176 2.43 -3.15 -2.07
C GLU A 176 2.22 -2.41 -0.76
N LEU A 177 1.37 -1.39 -0.80
CA LEU A 177 0.83 -0.70 0.37
C LEU A 177 -0.64 -1.06 0.50
N CYS A 178 -0.98 -1.88 1.48
CA CYS A 178 -2.35 -2.33 1.72
C CYS A 178 -3.00 -1.51 2.83
N ASN A 179 -4.08 -0.81 2.49
CA ASN A 179 -4.80 0.07 3.39
C ASN A 179 -6.16 -0.53 3.72
N VAL A 180 -6.38 -0.96 4.96
CA VAL A 180 -7.68 -1.47 5.43
C VAL A 180 -8.51 -0.39 6.12
N ARG A 181 -8.05 0.86 6.11
CA ARG A 181 -8.84 1.98 6.63
C ARG A 181 -9.96 2.33 5.67
N THR A 182 -10.96 3.01 6.22
CA THR A 182 -12.04 3.66 5.46
C THR A 182 -11.63 4.98 4.81
N THR A 183 -10.41 5.46 5.06
CA THR A 183 -9.82 6.66 4.45
C THR A 183 -8.55 6.30 3.70
N LYS A 184 -8.17 7.10 2.70
CA LYS A 184 -6.86 6.96 2.06
C LYS A 184 -5.70 7.09 3.07
N VAL A 185 -4.56 6.53 2.72
CA VAL A 185 -3.30 6.68 3.45
C VAL A 185 -2.22 7.17 2.50
N ASP A 186 -1.46 8.17 2.94
CA ASP A 186 -0.26 8.66 2.25
C ASP A 186 0.91 8.58 3.24
N ILE A 187 1.97 7.84 2.89
CA ILE A 187 3.20 7.71 3.70
C ILE A 187 4.41 8.09 2.87
N ARG A 188 5.51 8.55 3.47
CA ARG A 188 6.75 8.71 2.69
C ARG A 188 7.20 7.36 2.12
N CYS A 189 7.63 7.34 0.86
CA CYS A 189 8.00 6.10 0.18
C CYS A 189 9.20 5.38 0.83
N ASP A 190 10.07 6.09 1.55
CA ASP A 190 11.19 5.51 2.29
C ASP A 190 10.72 4.70 3.51
N ARG A 191 9.55 5.03 4.07
CA ARG A 191 8.93 4.21 5.13
C ARG A 191 8.43 2.88 4.57
N LEU A 192 7.81 2.90 3.38
CA LEU A 192 7.39 1.69 2.68
C LEU A 192 8.60 0.84 2.29
N SER A 193 9.65 1.46 1.75
CA SER A 193 10.93 0.81 1.45
C SER A 193 11.54 0.14 2.68
N GLY A 194 11.64 0.87 3.79
CA GLY A 194 12.20 0.33 5.02
C GLY A 194 11.38 -0.84 5.59
N ALA A 195 10.05 -0.79 5.50
CA ALA A 195 9.18 -1.90 5.90
C ALA A 195 9.36 -3.13 4.98
N ALA A 196 9.45 -2.92 3.67
CA ALA A 196 9.78 -3.99 2.72
C ALA A 196 11.16 -4.59 3.00
N GLY A 197 12.16 -3.78 3.36
CA GLY A 197 13.49 -4.24 3.74
C GLY A 197 13.51 -5.13 4.97
N GLU A 198 12.77 -4.79 6.02
CA GLU A 198 12.65 -5.68 7.20
C GLU A 198 11.85 -6.95 6.87
N ILE A 199 10.82 -6.88 6.01
CA ILE A 199 10.14 -8.10 5.50
C ILE A 199 11.13 -9.00 4.76
N VAL A 200 11.97 -8.46 3.89
CA VAL A 200 12.98 -9.26 3.18
C VAL A 200 13.99 -9.89 4.13
N LYS A 201 14.42 -9.14 5.14
CA LYS A 201 15.37 -9.62 6.14
C LYS A 201 14.79 -10.71 7.05
N ASP A 202 13.54 -10.55 7.48
CA ASP A 202 12.90 -11.45 8.45
C ASP A 202 12.21 -12.66 7.78
N CYS A 203 11.66 -12.47 6.58
CA CYS A 203 10.87 -13.48 5.87
C CYS A 203 11.56 -14.03 4.62
N GLY A 204 12.78 -13.59 4.30
CA GLY A 204 13.54 -14.10 3.17
C GLY A 204 14.18 -15.45 3.45
N GLU A 205 13.97 -16.40 2.55
CA GLU A 205 14.54 -17.74 2.61
C GLU A 205 15.45 -17.99 1.40
N TRP A 206 16.65 -18.55 1.62
CA TRP A 206 17.55 -18.87 0.52
C TRP A 206 17.12 -20.18 -0.15
N ILE A 207 16.61 -20.08 -1.39
CA ILE A 207 16.08 -21.20 -2.15
C ILE A 207 16.62 -21.15 -3.58
N ALA A 208 17.21 -22.25 -4.05
CA ALA A 208 17.66 -22.43 -5.43
C ALA A 208 18.57 -21.30 -5.99
N GLY A 209 19.38 -20.68 -5.13
CA GLY A 209 20.34 -19.63 -5.54
C GLY A 209 19.78 -18.22 -5.53
N ASP A 210 18.58 -18.01 -4.98
CA ASP A 210 17.98 -16.69 -4.75
C ASP A 210 17.41 -16.60 -3.32
N ILE A 211 17.16 -15.38 -2.86
CA ILE A 211 16.36 -15.14 -1.65
C ILE A 211 14.91 -15.05 -2.11
N LEU A 212 14.06 -15.95 -1.63
CA LEU A 212 12.64 -15.96 -1.93
C LEU A 212 11.87 -15.38 -0.73
N ILE A 213 10.97 -14.42 -0.98
CA ILE A 213 10.31 -13.66 0.10
C ILE A 213 8.80 -13.71 -0.06
N LYS A 214 8.09 -13.94 1.06
CA LYS A 214 6.67 -13.65 1.16
C LYS A 214 6.32 -13.20 2.57
N GLY A 215 5.77 -12.00 2.71
CA GLY A 215 5.35 -11.49 4.01
C GLY A 215 4.70 -10.13 3.97
N HIS A 216 4.20 -9.72 5.12
CA HIS A 216 3.61 -8.41 5.33
C HIS A 216 3.98 -7.87 6.70
N TRP A 217 3.88 -6.55 6.89
CA TRP A 217 4.15 -5.92 8.17
C TRP A 217 3.21 -4.76 8.42
N TRP A 218 2.55 -4.79 9.59
CA TRP A 218 1.50 -3.85 9.98
C TRP A 218 2.06 -2.62 10.68
N ASP A 219 1.56 -1.47 10.26
CA ASP A 219 1.63 -0.24 11.01
C ASP A 219 0.58 -0.23 12.14
N THR A 220 0.80 0.65 13.11
CA THR A 220 -0.09 0.91 14.26
C THR A 220 -1.49 1.42 13.96
N THR A 221 -1.72 1.84 12.72
CA THR A 221 -2.93 2.53 12.28
C THR A 221 -3.48 1.84 11.04
N ASP A 222 -3.44 0.51 10.98
CA ASP A 222 -4.22 -0.30 10.04
C ASP A 222 -3.90 -0.09 8.54
N TYR A 223 -2.62 0.05 8.21
CA TYR A 223 -2.09 -0.28 6.88
C TYR A 223 -0.88 -1.22 6.99
N ALA A 224 -0.52 -1.87 5.89
CA ALA A 224 0.60 -2.79 5.84
C ALA A 224 1.46 -2.59 4.60
N ALA A 225 2.77 -2.80 4.78
CA ALA A 225 3.66 -3.12 3.67
C ALA A 225 3.51 -4.61 3.36
N VAL A 226 3.48 -4.97 2.08
CA VAL A 226 3.35 -6.35 1.62
C VAL A 226 4.40 -6.64 0.54
N VAL A 227 5.08 -7.78 0.65
CA VAL A 227 6.03 -8.28 -0.35
C VAL A 227 5.65 -9.71 -0.71
N ARG A 228 5.35 -9.95 -1.99
CA ARG A 228 4.92 -11.25 -2.51
C ARG A 228 5.05 -11.31 -4.03
N ARG A 229 4.94 -12.49 -4.63
CA ARG A 229 4.74 -12.66 -6.07
C ARG A 229 3.28 -12.91 -6.39
N SER A 230 2.78 -12.36 -7.50
CA SER A 230 1.46 -12.69 -8.04
C SER A 230 1.33 -14.18 -8.33
N ASN A 231 0.15 -14.73 -8.09
CA ASN A 231 -0.20 -16.10 -8.47
C ASN A 231 -0.21 -16.27 -10.00
N SER A 232 -0.58 -15.22 -10.74
CA SER A 232 -0.54 -15.22 -12.20
C SER A 232 0.88 -15.12 -12.78
N GLY A 233 1.87 -14.79 -11.94
CA GLY A 233 3.21 -14.39 -12.36
C GLY A 233 3.25 -13.02 -13.05
N ALA A 234 2.10 -12.36 -13.22
CA ALA A 234 2.01 -11.06 -13.87
C ALA A 234 2.06 -9.89 -12.89
N CYS A 235 2.49 -8.78 -13.47
CA CYS A 235 2.14 -7.44 -13.08
C CYS A 235 0.94 -7.05 -13.96
#